data_AF-A0A7L2S346-F1
#
_entry.id   AF-A0A7L2S346-F1
#
_cell.length_a   1.000
_cell.length_b   1.000
_cell.length_c   1.000
_cell.angle_alpha   90.00
_cell.angle_beta   90.00
_cell.angle_gamma   90.00
#
_symmetry.space_group_name_H-M   'P 1'
#
loop_
_entity.id
_entity.type
_entity.pdbx_description
1 polymer ?
#
loop_
_entity_poly.entity_id
_entity_poly.type
_entity_poly.pdbx_seq_one_letter_code
_entity_poly.pdbx_strand_id
1 'polypeptide(L)'
;MSLSVRPQRRVLVTKINRSQSFAGVNSSADRPFRNLSPFTPTVSRKTGSRVSRMFSMSHKSPPPKVPQPNRLDEVYEALKKGLTAYLEVHQLELEKLSTQIRESKRNSRLSLTPSPLLFQQVKSIERFLRRLEFHASKIDELYEAYCIQRRLRDGAHNMVKAYSTGSPGSREARESLAEASKGYKEYTENMCLLENDLESQLGEFHIRMKGLAGFARLCAGDQYEIFMKYGRQRWKLRGRIEVNSKQVWDSEEMVFLPLITEFLSIKV
;
A
#
# COMPACT_ATOMS: atom_id res chain seq x y z
N MET A 1 68.97 13.65 -18.47
CA MET A 1 68.46 13.06 -19.73
C MET A 1 67.18 12.32 -19.42
N SER A 2 66.12 12.64 -20.16
CA SER A 2 64.77 12.09 -20.09
C SER A 2 64.72 10.63 -20.56
N LEU A 3 63.74 9.86 -20.09
CA LEU A 3 62.84 9.07 -20.94
C LEU A 3 61.59 8.64 -20.13
N SER A 4 60.44 8.86 -20.75
CA SER A 4 59.08 8.68 -20.27
C SER A 4 58.52 7.28 -20.56
N VAL A 5 57.65 6.76 -19.70
CA VAL A 5 56.73 5.65 -20.04
C VAL A 5 55.32 6.02 -19.58
N ARG A 6 54.37 6.03 -20.54
CA ARG A 6 52.95 6.33 -20.35
C ARG A 6 52.15 5.05 -20.06
N PRO A 7 51.12 5.08 -19.19
CA PRO A 7 50.13 4.00 -19.09
C PRO A 7 48.91 4.25 -19.99
N GLN A 8 48.52 3.24 -20.78
CA GLN A 8 47.28 3.23 -21.57
C GLN A 8 46.05 3.01 -20.66
N ARG A 9 45.09 3.94 -20.68
CA ARG A 9 43.72 3.72 -20.20
C ARG A 9 42.78 3.52 -21.40
N ARG A 10 42.16 2.34 -21.49
CA ARG A 10 41.01 2.09 -22.37
C ARG A 10 39.79 2.80 -21.81
N VAL A 11 39.23 3.73 -22.59
CA VAL A 11 37.96 4.40 -22.31
C VAL A 11 36.87 3.68 -23.11
N LEU A 12 35.90 3.08 -22.42
CA LEU A 12 34.68 2.55 -23.02
C LEU A 12 33.72 3.71 -23.26
N VAL A 13 33.46 4.01 -24.53
CA VAL A 13 32.51 5.04 -24.98
C VAL A 13 31.12 4.40 -25.11
N THR A 14 30.25 4.62 -24.12
CA THR A 14 28.81 4.33 -24.25
C THR A 14 28.08 5.57 -24.77
N LYS A 15 27.40 5.40 -25.91
CA LYS A 15 26.69 6.44 -26.66
C LYS A 15 25.50 6.98 -25.85
N ILE A 16 25.53 8.28 -25.58
CA ILE A 16 24.41 9.05 -25.01
C ILE A 16 23.49 9.45 -26.18
N ASN A 17 22.26 8.95 -26.19
CA ASN A 17 21.27 9.30 -27.20
C ASN A 17 20.48 10.53 -26.71
N ARG A 18 20.68 11.69 -27.36
CA ARG A 18 19.94 12.92 -27.07
C ARG A 18 18.75 13.05 -28.03
N SER A 19 17.57 13.34 -27.49
CA SER A 19 16.37 13.65 -28.26
C SER A 19 16.54 14.94 -29.05
N GLN A 20 16.30 14.89 -30.36
CA GLN A 20 16.20 16.05 -31.24
C GLN A 20 14.74 16.51 -31.29
N SER A 21 14.49 17.72 -30.79
CA SER A 21 13.22 18.44 -30.98
C SER A 21 13.42 19.54 -32.02
N PHE A 22 12.37 19.79 -32.82
CA PHE A 22 12.10 21.05 -33.53
C PHE A 22 12.96 21.40 -34.77
N ALA A 23 12.36 21.32 -35.95
CA ALA A 23 12.64 22.20 -37.10
C ALA A 23 11.43 22.22 -38.05
N GLY A 24 10.99 23.42 -38.45
CA GLY A 24 9.85 23.65 -39.33
C GLY A 24 10.22 23.89 -40.80
N VAL A 25 9.18 23.83 -41.64
CA VAL A 25 8.83 24.76 -42.74
C VAL A 25 9.86 24.93 -43.89
N ASN A 26 9.66 24.25 -45.04
CA ASN A 26 9.17 24.84 -46.32
C ASN A 26 9.43 23.99 -47.61
N SER A 27 8.40 24.01 -48.48
CA SER A 27 8.41 24.08 -49.96
C SER A 27 8.51 22.84 -50.88
N SER A 28 7.34 22.56 -51.49
CA SER A 28 7.01 22.41 -52.93
C SER A 28 7.63 21.30 -53.81
N ALA A 29 6.77 20.39 -54.32
CA ALA A 29 6.60 20.10 -55.76
C ALA A 29 5.39 19.17 -56.03
N ASP A 30 4.77 19.34 -57.20
CA ASP A 30 3.45 18.88 -57.67
C ASP A 30 3.26 17.38 -57.96
N ARG A 31 2.02 16.88 -57.79
CA ARG A 31 1.12 16.35 -58.87
C ARG A 31 -0.13 15.61 -58.32
N PRO A 32 -1.23 15.45 -59.12
CA PRO A 32 -2.58 15.64 -58.59
C PRO A 32 -3.58 14.44 -58.75
N PHE A 33 -4.72 14.62 -58.06
CA PHE A 33 -6.07 14.01 -58.19
C PHE A 33 -6.29 12.48 -58.04
N ARG A 34 -7.05 12.10 -56.99
CA ARG A 34 -8.41 11.49 -57.13
C ARG A 34 -9.15 11.29 -55.79
N ASN A 35 -10.38 11.82 -55.78
CA ASN A 35 -11.64 11.39 -55.14
C ASN A 35 -11.84 11.42 -53.60
N LEU A 36 -12.79 12.28 -53.20
CA LEU A 36 -13.47 12.35 -51.90
C LEU A 36 -14.71 11.44 -51.86
N SER A 37 -14.96 10.77 -50.72
CA SER A 37 -16.28 10.60 -50.04
C SER A 37 -16.10 9.83 -48.70
N PRO A 38 -17.07 9.77 -47.77
CA PRO A 38 -17.21 10.71 -46.67
C PRO A 38 -17.08 10.06 -45.27
N PHE A 39 -16.98 10.94 -44.27
CA PHE A 39 -16.91 10.70 -42.83
C PHE A 39 -17.82 9.60 -42.26
N THR A 40 -17.25 8.71 -41.45
CA THR A 40 -17.93 7.96 -40.37
C THR A 40 -17.02 7.90 -39.14
N PRO A 41 -17.47 8.23 -37.92
CA PRO A 41 -16.63 8.16 -36.73
C PRO A 41 -16.62 6.73 -36.15
N THR A 42 -15.53 6.01 -36.33
CA THR A 42 -15.29 4.71 -35.67
C THR A 42 -14.65 4.90 -34.30
N VAL A 43 -15.33 4.36 -33.30
CA VAL A 43 -14.93 4.17 -31.89
C VAL A 43 -13.49 3.64 -31.78
N SER A 44 -12.67 4.34 -31.00
CA SER A 44 -11.28 4.00 -30.75
C SER A 44 -11.16 2.70 -29.91
N ARG A 45 -10.61 1.65 -30.53
CA ARG A 45 -10.06 0.49 -29.82
C ARG A 45 -8.82 0.94 -29.04
N LYS A 46 -8.89 0.97 -27.70
CA LYS A 46 -7.68 1.09 -26.87
C LYS A 46 -6.86 -0.20 -27.01
N THR A 47 -5.66 -0.04 -27.56
CA THR A 47 -4.61 -1.04 -27.65
C THR A 47 -4.13 -1.42 -26.25
N GLY A 48 -4.13 -2.72 -25.96
CA GLY A 48 -3.65 -3.30 -24.71
C GLY A 48 -2.15 -3.07 -24.54
N SER A 49 -1.80 -2.11 -23.69
CA SER A 49 -0.45 -1.91 -23.18
C SER A 49 -0.15 -3.00 -22.14
N ARG A 50 0.63 -4.02 -22.55
CA ARG A 50 1.25 -4.98 -21.63
C ARG A 50 2.38 -4.27 -20.88
N VAL A 51 2.05 -3.65 -19.74
CA VAL A 51 3.06 -3.26 -18.76
C VAL A 51 3.51 -4.51 -18.00
N SER A 52 4.78 -4.84 -18.17
CA SER A 52 5.52 -5.87 -17.44
C SER A 52 5.43 -5.59 -15.93
N ARG A 53 4.63 -6.39 -15.22
CA ARG A 53 4.61 -6.46 -13.76
C ARG A 53 5.88 -7.19 -13.30
N MET A 54 6.90 -6.45 -12.89
CA MET A 54 8.02 -7.02 -12.14
C MET A 54 7.80 -6.77 -10.65
N PHE A 55 7.91 -7.85 -9.87
CA PHE A 55 7.81 -7.96 -8.41
C PHE A 55 6.41 -7.91 -7.80
N SER A 56 5.73 -9.07 -7.80
CA SER A 56 4.86 -9.41 -6.66
C SER A 56 5.23 -10.82 -6.19
N MET A 57 5.99 -10.92 -5.12
CA MET A 57 6.00 -12.13 -4.29
C MET A 57 4.69 -12.10 -3.50
N SER A 58 3.61 -12.46 -4.17
CA SER A 58 2.29 -12.51 -3.58
C SER A 58 1.96 -13.94 -3.22
N HIS A 59 2.16 -14.29 -1.95
CA HIS A 59 1.30 -15.29 -1.30
C HIS A 59 -0.12 -14.69 -1.12
N LYS A 60 -0.72 -14.18 -2.20
CA LYS A 60 -2.07 -13.62 -2.19
C LYS A 60 -3.04 -14.77 -1.98
N SER A 61 -3.73 -14.76 -0.84
CA SER A 61 -5.01 -15.45 -0.72
C SER A 61 -5.90 -15.03 -1.90
N PRO A 62 -6.71 -15.95 -2.46
CA PRO A 62 -7.80 -15.55 -3.32
C PRO A 62 -8.61 -14.49 -2.57
N PRO A 63 -8.99 -13.39 -3.21
CA PRO A 63 -9.89 -12.42 -2.61
C PRO A 63 -11.08 -13.16 -1.97
N PRO A 64 -11.48 -12.80 -0.74
CA PRO A 64 -12.74 -13.26 -0.18
C PRO A 64 -13.84 -13.10 -1.23
N LYS A 65 -14.64 -14.14 -1.45
CA LYS A 65 -15.70 -14.14 -2.49
C LYS A 65 -16.81 -13.12 -2.20
N VAL A 66 -16.81 -12.53 -1.01
CA VAL A 66 -17.80 -11.54 -0.57
C VAL A 66 -17.04 -10.42 0.15
N PRO A 67 -17.25 -9.15 -0.24
CA PRO A 67 -16.65 -8.01 0.45
C PRO A 67 -17.15 -7.92 1.90
N GLN A 68 -16.34 -7.36 2.79
CA GLN A 68 -16.66 -7.17 4.22
C GLN A 68 -16.62 -5.68 4.61
N PRO A 69 -17.67 -4.90 4.29
CA PRO A 69 -17.65 -3.46 4.48
C PRO A 69 -17.46 -3.03 5.93
N ASN A 70 -18.22 -3.60 6.86
CA ASN A 70 -18.15 -3.22 8.27
C ASN A 70 -16.75 -3.45 8.85
N ARG A 71 -16.08 -4.53 8.42
CA ARG A 71 -14.74 -4.86 8.88
C ARG A 71 -13.70 -3.91 8.28
N LEU A 72 -13.86 -3.53 7.02
CA LEU A 72 -13.02 -2.52 6.39
C LEU A 72 -13.19 -1.16 7.06
N ASP A 73 -14.42 -0.77 7.41
CA ASP A 73 -14.72 0.48 8.13
C ASP A 73 -13.98 0.52 9.49
N GLU A 74 -14.04 -0.56 10.27
CA GLU A 74 -13.29 -0.69 11.55
C GLU A 74 -11.78 -0.53 11.37
N VAL A 75 -11.21 -1.22 10.36
CA VAL A 75 -9.77 -1.20 10.09
C VAL A 75 -9.32 0.18 9.61
N TYR A 76 -10.09 0.82 8.73
CA TYR A 76 -9.81 2.16 8.25
C TYR A 76 -9.80 3.18 9.39
N GLU A 77 -10.82 3.18 10.26
CA GLU A 77 -10.88 4.11 11.39
C GLU A 77 -9.72 3.91 12.37
N ALA A 78 -9.39 2.65 12.68
CA ALA A 78 -8.25 2.32 13.52
C ALA A 78 -6.91 2.78 12.90
N LEU A 79 -6.74 2.53 11.60
CA LEU A 79 -5.54 2.91 10.86
C LEU A 79 -5.39 4.43 10.77
N LYS A 80 -6.45 5.14 10.41
CA LYS A 80 -6.49 6.61 10.34
C LYS A 80 -6.13 7.22 11.67
N LYS A 81 -6.77 6.78 12.75
CA LYS A 81 -6.46 7.22 14.12
C LYS A 81 -4.99 6.98 14.47
N GLY A 82 -4.46 5.79 14.15
CA GLY A 82 -3.07 5.45 14.39
C GLY A 82 -2.09 6.34 13.62
N LEU A 83 -2.36 6.59 12.34
CA LEU A 83 -1.53 7.45 11.49
C LEU A 83 -1.55 8.90 11.94
N THR A 84 -2.72 9.43 12.33
CA THR A 84 -2.84 10.78 12.89
C THR A 84 -2.04 10.92 14.18
N ALA A 85 -2.20 9.99 15.12
CA ALA A 85 -1.43 10.01 16.37
C ALA A 85 0.09 9.91 16.10
N TYR A 86 0.49 9.11 15.10
CA TYR A 86 1.89 8.98 14.75
C TYR A 86 2.45 10.25 14.08
N LEU A 87 1.65 10.93 13.23
CA LEU A 87 2.00 12.25 12.68
C LEU A 87 2.21 13.27 13.80
N GLU A 88 1.29 13.34 14.76
CA GLU A 88 1.36 14.28 15.89
C GLU A 88 2.64 14.09 16.72
N VAL A 89 3.01 12.83 17.03
CA VAL A 89 4.24 12.53 17.78
C VAL A 89 5.48 13.01 17.02
N HIS A 90 5.56 12.77 15.72
CA HIS A 90 6.70 13.20 14.90
C HIS A 90 6.75 14.72 14.68
N GLN A 91 5.59 15.39 14.63
CA GLN A 91 5.51 16.85 14.61
C GLN A 91 6.04 17.45 15.92
N LEU A 92 5.66 16.88 17.08
CA LEU A 92 6.17 17.30 18.38
C LEU A 92 7.70 17.10 18.49
N GLU A 93 8.22 15.97 17.99
CA GLU A 93 9.66 15.72 17.95
C GLU A 93 10.39 16.76 17.08
N LEU A 94 9.81 17.12 15.92
CA LEU A 94 10.34 18.15 15.05
C LEU A 94 10.38 19.53 15.74
N GLU A 95 9.32 19.88 16.46
CA GLU A 95 9.26 21.13 17.24
C GLU A 95 10.35 21.16 18.33
N LYS A 96 10.54 20.05 19.04
CA LYS A 96 11.59 19.90 20.07
C LYS A 96 13.00 20.02 19.48
N LEU A 97 13.28 19.39 18.34
CA LEU A 97 14.58 19.55 17.69
C LEU A 97 14.78 20.99 17.20
N SER A 98 13.70 21.63 16.74
CA SER A 98 13.73 23.03 16.31
C SER A 98 13.97 24.00 17.47
N THR A 99 13.41 23.77 18.66
CA THR A 99 13.71 24.58 19.86
C THR A 99 15.17 24.39 20.27
N GLN A 100 15.68 23.15 20.28
CA GLN A 100 17.09 22.86 20.59
C GLN A 100 18.05 23.58 19.65
N ILE A 101 17.76 23.63 18.34
CA ILE A 101 18.55 24.40 17.37
C ILE A 101 18.51 25.90 17.67
N ARG A 102 17.36 26.45 18.10
CA ARG A 102 17.25 27.87 18.48
C ARG A 102 18.02 28.19 19.76
N GLU A 103 17.98 27.31 20.75
CA GLU A 103 18.66 27.47 22.04
C GLU A 103 20.18 27.28 21.90
N SER A 104 20.63 26.31 21.11
CA SER A 104 22.06 26.10 20.84
C SER A 104 22.70 27.32 20.16
N LYS A 105 21.94 28.01 19.29
CA LYS A 105 22.38 29.27 18.68
C LYS A 105 22.52 30.40 19.70
N ARG A 106 21.68 30.45 20.74
CA ARG A 106 21.72 31.51 21.77
C ARG A 106 22.79 31.27 22.83
N ASN A 107 23.09 30.01 23.14
CA ASN A 107 24.05 29.64 24.20
C ASN A 107 25.51 29.57 23.72
N SER A 108 25.73 29.60 22.40
CA SER A 108 27.05 29.49 21.78
C SER A 108 27.74 30.87 21.66
N ARG A 109 28.43 31.33 22.72
CA ARG A 109 29.32 32.52 22.66
C ARG A 109 30.62 32.28 21.86
N LEU A 110 30.87 31.06 21.38
CA LEU A 110 31.97 30.71 20.47
C LEU A 110 31.39 29.94 19.29
N SER A 111 31.44 30.56 18.11
CA SER A 111 30.96 30.04 16.84
C SER A 111 31.27 28.54 16.62
N LEU A 112 30.28 27.69 16.85
CA LEU A 112 30.06 26.53 16.00
C LEU A 112 28.59 26.55 15.57
N THR A 113 28.38 26.48 14.26
CA THR A 113 27.08 26.23 13.64
C THR A 113 26.31 25.15 14.41
N PRO A 114 24.98 25.22 14.53
CA PRO A 114 24.20 24.13 15.14
C PRO A 114 24.65 22.82 14.52
N SER A 115 24.90 21.79 15.35
CA SER A 115 25.62 20.60 14.89
C SER A 115 24.99 20.06 13.61
N PRO A 116 25.76 19.83 12.53
CA PRO A 116 25.24 19.34 11.25
C PRO A 116 24.35 18.09 11.39
N LEU A 117 24.63 17.29 12.43
CA LEU A 117 23.84 16.14 12.84
C LEU A 117 22.39 16.50 13.24
N LEU A 118 22.16 17.58 13.99
CA LEU A 118 20.81 18.02 14.38
C LEU A 118 20.01 18.50 13.17
N PHE A 119 20.63 19.26 12.26
CA PHE A 119 19.96 19.66 11.01
C PHE A 119 19.68 18.47 10.09
N GLN A 120 20.57 17.48 10.04
CA GLN A 120 20.32 16.24 9.31
C GLN A 120 19.15 15.45 9.91
N GLN A 121 19.06 15.39 11.24
CA GLN A 121 17.95 14.74 11.94
C GLN A 121 16.61 15.44 11.66
N VAL A 122 16.55 16.77 11.77
CA VAL A 122 15.38 17.58 11.40
C VAL A 122 14.93 17.29 9.97
N LYS A 123 15.83 17.38 8.98
CA LYS A 123 15.51 17.07 7.58
C LYS A 123 15.10 15.62 7.35
N SER A 124 15.56 14.69 8.18
CA SER A 124 15.15 13.29 8.12
C SER A 124 13.71 13.13 8.59
N ILE A 125 13.36 13.74 9.72
CA ILE A 125 12.01 13.72 10.29
C ILE A 125 11.02 14.46 9.39
N GLU A 126 11.38 15.62 8.82
CA GLU A 126 10.54 16.34 7.85
C GLU A 126 10.22 15.46 6.64
N ARG A 127 11.22 14.80 6.06
CA ARG A 127 11.01 13.86 4.94
C ARG A 127 10.17 12.66 5.35
N PHE A 128 10.29 12.20 6.58
CA PHE A 128 9.47 11.13 7.11
C PHE A 128 8.01 11.55 7.26
N LEU A 129 7.75 12.71 7.86
CA LEU A 129 6.41 13.31 7.97
C LEU A 129 5.74 13.44 6.60
N ARG A 130 6.45 13.94 5.59
CA ARG A 130 5.89 14.02 4.22
C ARG A 130 5.46 12.67 3.65
N ARG A 131 6.22 11.60 3.91
CA ARG A 131 5.84 10.24 3.48
C ARG A 131 4.63 9.73 4.25
N LEU A 132 4.56 10.04 5.54
CA LEU A 132 3.46 9.63 6.40
C LEU A 132 2.15 10.36 6.05
N GLU A 133 2.22 11.67 5.77
CA GLU A 133 1.11 12.47 5.24
C GLU A 133 0.60 11.89 3.92
N PHE A 134 1.51 11.56 3.01
CA PHE A 134 1.16 10.93 1.73
C PHE A 134 0.48 9.56 1.92
N HIS A 135 0.97 8.75 2.85
CA HIS A 135 0.37 7.44 3.17
C HIS A 135 -1.04 7.60 3.74
N ALA A 136 -1.23 8.54 4.67
CA ALA A 136 -2.55 8.85 5.20
C ALA A 136 -3.53 9.30 4.11
N SER A 137 -3.11 10.22 3.22
CA SER A 137 -3.93 10.63 2.08
C SER A 137 -4.23 9.47 1.12
N LYS A 138 -3.28 8.55 0.92
CA LYS A 138 -3.49 7.38 0.06
C LYS A 138 -4.55 6.43 0.62
N ILE A 139 -4.56 6.26 1.93
CA ILE A 139 -5.57 5.45 2.63
C ILE A 139 -6.95 6.08 2.52
N ASP A 140 -7.06 7.40 2.74
CA ASP A 140 -8.31 8.14 2.57
C ASP A 140 -8.85 8.00 1.13
N GLU A 141 -8.00 8.13 0.11
CA GLU A 141 -8.39 7.94 -1.29
C GLU A 141 -8.96 6.53 -1.56
N LEU A 142 -8.30 5.48 -1.05
CA LEU A 142 -8.76 4.10 -1.21
C LEU A 142 -10.10 3.85 -0.51
N TYR A 143 -10.27 4.42 0.69
CA TYR A 143 -11.51 4.30 1.45
C TYR A 143 -12.68 5.01 0.77
N GLU A 144 -12.48 6.23 0.27
CA GLU A 144 -13.51 6.95 -0.48
C GLU A 144 -13.91 6.22 -1.77
N ALA A 145 -12.93 5.66 -2.50
CA ALA A 145 -13.20 4.81 -3.65
C ALA A 145 -14.04 3.58 -3.28
N TYR A 146 -13.76 2.96 -2.13
CA TYR A 146 -14.53 1.83 -1.61
C TYR A 146 -15.97 2.24 -1.26
N CYS A 147 -16.17 3.38 -0.60
CA CYS A 147 -17.50 3.91 -0.26
C CYS A 147 -18.35 4.18 -1.50
N ILE A 148 -17.77 4.78 -2.55
CA ILE A 148 -18.45 4.98 -3.84
C ILE A 148 -18.86 3.63 -4.43
N GLN A 149 -17.94 2.66 -4.44
CA GLN A 149 -18.19 1.35 -5.01
C GLN A 149 -19.29 0.57 -4.26
N ARG A 150 -19.29 0.65 -2.93
CA ARG A 150 -20.33 0.11 -2.06
C ARG A 150 -21.69 0.70 -2.41
N ARG A 151 -21.78 2.03 -2.57
CA ARG A 151 -23.03 2.71 -2.95
C ARG A 151 -23.54 2.27 -4.33
N LEU A 152 -22.65 2.12 -5.31
CA LEU A 152 -22.99 1.63 -6.65
C LEU A 152 -23.48 0.18 -6.62
N ARG A 153 -22.81 -0.68 -5.85
CA ARG A 153 -23.22 -2.08 -5.65
C ARG A 153 -24.62 -2.17 -5.05
N ASP A 154 -24.89 -1.40 -4.01
CA ASP A 154 -26.19 -1.41 -3.32
C ASP A 154 -27.30 -0.86 -4.23
N GLY A 155 -27.00 0.17 -5.03
CA GLY A 155 -27.90 0.68 -6.07
C GLY A 155 -28.23 -0.40 -7.12
N ALA A 156 -27.22 -1.10 -7.64
CA ALA A 156 -27.42 -2.21 -8.58
C ALA A 156 -28.23 -3.35 -7.97
N HIS A 157 -27.98 -3.69 -6.70
CA HIS A 157 -28.74 -4.72 -5.98
C HIS A 157 -30.22 -4.36 -5.86
N ASN A 158 -30.52 -3.10 -5.54
CA ASN A 158 -31.89 -2.60 -5.43
C ASN A 158 -32.61 -2.63 -6.78
N MET A 159 -31.93 -2.26 -7.88
CA MET A 159 -32.48 -2.38 -9.24
C MET A 159 -32.80 -3.83 -9.60
N VAL A 160 -31.87 -4.76 -9.36
CA VAL A 160 -32.09 -6.21 -9.59
C VAL A 160 -33.32 -6.68 -8.83
N LYS A 161 -33.47 -6.30 -7.56
CA LYS A 161 -34.63 -6.64 -6.74
C LYS A 161 -35.93 -6.06 -7.30
N ALA A 162 -35.94 -4.80 -7.74
CA ALA A 162 -37.09 -4.14 -8.32
C ALA A 162 -37.55 -4.83 -9.62
N TYR A 163 -36.63 -5.08 -10.55
CA TYR A 163 -36.94 -5.75 -11.81
C TYR A 163 -37.33 -7.23 -11.63
N SER A 164 -36.83 -7.89 -10.58
CA SER A 164 -37.19 -9.29 -10.29
C SER A 164 -38.56 -9.43 -9.63
N THR A 165 -39.00 -8.43 -8.87
CA THR A 165 -40.30 -8.43 -8.17
C THR A 165 -41.43 -7.90 -9.06
N GLY A 166 -41.10 -7.07 -10.06
CA GLY A 166 -42.03 -6.66 -11.11
C GLY A 166 -42.31 -7.79 -12.12
N SER A 167 -43.43 -7.70 -12.85
CA SER A 167 -43.74 -8.66 -13.91
C SER A 167 -42.71 -8.53 -15.06
N PRO A 168 -41.97 -9.60 -15.41
CA PRO A 168 -40.92 -9.56 -16.44
C PRO A 168 -41.55 -9.70 -17.84
N GLY A 169 -42.47 -8.79 -18.17
CA GLY A 169 -43.26 -8.83 -19.40
C GLY A 169 -42.56 -8.19 -20.60
N SER A 170 -41.82 -7.09 -20.39
CA SER A 170 -41.13 -6.36 -21.47
C SER A 170 -39.70 -6.85 -21.68
N ARG A 171 -39.25 -6.79 -22.94
CA ARG A 171 -37.88 -7.12 -23.34
C ARG A 171 -36.87 -6.17 -22.70
N GLU A 172 -37.19 -4.88 -22.67
CA GLU A 172 -36.39 -3.82 -22.08
C GLU A 172 -36.18 -4.08 -20.58
N ALA A 173 -37.23 -4.50 -19.86
CA ALA A 173 -37.12 -4.85 -18.44
C ALA A 173 -36.16 -6.04 -18.18
N ARG A 174 -36.12 -7.01 -19.10
CA ARG A 174 -35.16 -8.14 -19.01
C ARG A 174 -33.73 -7.70 -19.32
N GLU A 175 -33.54 -6.82 -20.29
CA GLU A 175 -32.23 -6.25 -20.64
C GLU A 175 -31.70 -5.39 -19.47
N SER A 176 -32.52 -4.54 -18.87
CA SER A 176 -32.14 -3.75 -17.68
C SER A 176 -31.82 -4.62 -16.46
N LEU A 177 -32.57 -5.71 -16.24
CA LEU A 177 -32.25 -6.68 -15.18
C LEU A 177 -30.90 -7.36 -15.42
N ALA A 178 -30.59 -7.73 -16.66
CA ALA A 178 -29.32 -8.35 -17.01
C ALA A 178 -28.14 -7.38 -16.80
N GLU A 179 -28.29 -6.11 -17.19
CA GLU A 179 -27.29 -5.07 -16.98
C GLU A 179 -27.08 -4.80 -15.48
N ALA A 180 -28.15 -4.61 -14.70
CA ALA A 180 -28.05 -4.41 -13.26
C ALA A 180 -27.40 -5.60 -12.55
N SER A 181 -27.71 -6.83 -12.99
CA SER A 181 -27.11 -8.06 -12.45
C SER A 181 -25.62 -8.17 -12.77
N LYS A 182 -25.22 -7.75 -13.98
CA LYS A 182 -23.82 -7.68 -14.37
C LYS A 182 -23.07 -6.63 -13.57
N GLY A 183 -23.62 -5.41 -13.47
CA GLY A 183 -23.06 -4.33 -12.68
C GLY A 183 -22.87 -4.71 -11.21
N TYR A 184 -23.87 -5.37 -10.59
CA TYR A 184 -23.75 -5.87 -9.22
C TYR A 184 -22.55 -6.81 -9.01
N LYS A 185 -22.31 -7.73 -9.95
CA LYS A 185 -21.16 -8.64 -9.90
C LYS A 185 -19.84 -7.87 -10.03
N GLU A 186 -19.73 -6.99 -11.03
CA GLU A 186 -18.53 -6.17 -11.25
C GLU A 186 -18.24 -5.24 -10.06
N TYR A 187 -19.26 -4.62 -9.48
CA TYR A 187 -19.10 -3.79 -8.29
C TYR A 187 -18.64 -4.60 -7.08
N THR A 188 -19.15 -5.83 -6.92
CA THR A 188 -18.72 -6.75 -5.87
C THR A 188 -17.25 -7.15 -6.02
N GLU A 189 -16.81 -7.52 -7.23
CA GLU A 189 -15.42 -7.87 -7.50
C GLU A 189 -14.46 -6.70 -7.25
N ASN A 190 -14.83 -5.52 -7.71
CA ASN A 190 -14.06 -4.29 -7.51
C ASN A 190 -13.96 -3.90 -6.02
N MET A 191 -15.00 -4.13 -5.21
CA MET A 191 -14.89 -3.94 -3.76
C MET A 191 -13.85 -4.88 -3.13
N CYS A 192 -13.83 -6.16 -3.53
CA CYS A 192 -12.81 -7.11 -3.07
C CYS A 192 -11.40 -6.67 -3.51
N LEU A 193 -11.25 -6.06 -4.69
CA LEU A 193 -9.95 -5.51 -5.13
C LEU A 193 -9.52 -4.34 -4.24
N LEU A 194 -10.42 -3.40 -3.95
CA LEU A 194 -10.14 -2.26 -3.08
C LEU A 194 -9.81 -2.69 -1.64
N GLU A 195 -10.46 -3.73 -1.12
CA GLU A 195 -10.09 -4.37 0.16
C GLU A 195 -8.64 -4.88 0.14
N ASN A 196 -8.23 -5.60 -0.91
CA ASN A 196 -6.86 -6.09 -1.03
C ASN A 196 -5.84 -4.94 -1.19
N ASP A 197 -6.20 -3.89 -1.91
CA ASP A 197 -5.34 -2.72 -2.09
C ASP A 197 -5.17 -1.98 -0.75
N LEU A 198 -6.23 -1.81 0.04
CA LEU A 198 -6.15 -1.26 1.40
C LEU A 198 -5.34 -2.17 2.33
N GLU A 199 -5.53 -3.48 2.26
CA GLU A 199 -4.77 -4.46 3.04
C GLU A 199 -3.26 -4.34 2.78
N SER A 200 -2.86 -4.09 1.53
CA SER A 200 -1.46 -3.87 1.18
C SER A 200 -0.84 -2.61 1.81
N GLN A 201 -1.68 -1.66 2.28
CA GLN A 201 -1.23 -0.42 2.93
C GLN A 201 -1.12 -0.54 4.46
N LEU A 202 -1.54 -1.66 5.06
CA LEU A 202 -1.54 -1.85 6.51
C LEU A 202 -0.14 -2.09 7.09
N GLY A 203 0.85 -2.41 6.25
CA GLY A 203 2.24 -2.63 6.68
C GLY A 203 2.44 -4.04 7.26
N GLU A 204 3.15 -4.12 8.39
CA GLU A 204 3.61 -5.39 8.97
C GLU A 204 3.43 -5.39 10.49
N PHE A 205 2.84 -6.47 11.03
CA PHE A 205 2.75 -6.73 12.46
C PHE A 205 3.97 -7.50 12.94
N HIS A 206 4.81 -6.85 13.73
CA HIS A 206 5.94 -7.48 14.39
C HIS A 206 5.48 -7.99 15.77
N ILE A 207 5.50 -9.31 15.96
CA ILE A 207 5.12 -9.95 17.22
C ILE A 207 6.38 -10.46 17.89
N ARG A 208 6.53 -10.13 19.18
CA ARG A 208 7.61 -10.62 20.02
C ARG A 208 7.08 -11.39 21.22
N MET A 209 7.53 -12.63 21.38
CA MET A 209 7.27 -13.44 22.55
C MET A 209 8.11 -12.94 23.72
N LYS A 210 7.43 -12.44 24.76
CA LYS A 210 8.08 -11.98 26.00
C LYS A 210 8.00 -13.02 27.12
N GLY A 211 6.92 -13.80 27.14
CA GLY A 211 6.63 -14.76 28.19
C GLY A 211 5.13 -14.95 28.39
N LEU A 212 4.75 -16.07 29.00
CA LEU A 212 3.41 -16.33 29.50
C LEU A 212 3.19 -15.61 30.84
N ALA A 213 2.04 -14.95 30.97
CA ALA A 213 1.61 -14.31 32.21
C ALA A 213 0.12 -14.59 32.47
N GLY A 214 -0.23 -14.85 33.73
CA GLY A 214 -1.57 -14.55 34.24
C GLY A 214 -2.72 -15.55 34.01
N PHE A 215 -2.48 -16.78 33.53
CA PHE A 215 -3.58 -17.75 33.34
C PHE A 215 -3.39 -19.12 34.02
N ALA A 216 -2.14 -19.55 34.27
CA ALA A 216 -1.85 -20.83 34.90
C ALA A 216 -0.68 -20.68 35.89
N ARG A 217 -0.61 -21.57 36.89
CA ARG A 217 0.59 -21.72 37.71
C ARG A 217 1.71 -22.26 36.80
N LEU A 218 2.71 -21.43 36.53
CA LEU A 218 3.90 -21.84 35.78
C LEU A 218 4.85 -22.54 36.75
N CYS A 219 4.99 -23.85 36.62
CA CYS A 219 5.88 -24.66 37.44
C CYS A 219 7.19 -24.95 36.69
N ALA A 220 8.26 -25.09 37.46
CA ALA A 220 9.55 -25.51 36.90
C ALA A 220 9.42 -26.87 36.20
N GLY A 221 9.90 -26.95 34.96
CA GLY A 221 9.79 -28.14 34.12
C GLY A 221 8.59 -28.16 33.18
N ASP A 222 7.62 -27.24 33.35
CA ASP A 222 6.46 -27.15 32.45
C ASP A 222 6.90 -26.83 31.02
N GLN A 223 6.17 -27.41 30.06
CA GLN A 223 6.35 -27.16 28.63
C GLN A 223 5.04 -26.63 28.05
N TYR A 224 5.16 -25.59 27.24
CA TYR A 224 4.03 -24.93 26.58
C TYR A 224 4.24 -24.91 25.07
N GLU A 225 3.16 -25.10 24.32
CA GLU A 225 3.15 -24.92 22.87
C GLU A 225 2.12 -23.86 22.48
N ILE A 226 2.59 -22.73 21.96
CA ILE A 226 1.73 -21.64 21.53
C ILE A 226 1.59 -21.71 20.02
N PHE A 227 0.36 -21.69 19.54
CA PHE A 227 0.03 -21.60 18.13
C PHE A 227 -0.68 -20.28 17.84
N MET A 228 -0.02 -19.44 17.05
CA MET A 228 -0.63 -18.24 16.49
C MET A 228 -1.00 -18.49 15.03
N LYS A 229 -2.21 -18.09 14.64
CA LYS A 229 -2.71 -18.18 13.28
C LYS A 229 -3.33 -16.85 12.88
N TYR A 230 -2.93 -16.32 11.73
CA TYR A 230 -3.57 -15.15 11.14
C TYR A 230 -3.84 -15.41 9.66
N GLY A 231 -5.09 -15.77 9.34
CA GLY A 231 -5.46 -16.30 8.03
C GLY A 231 -4.63 -17.53 7.67
N ARG A 232 -3.77 -17.41 6.66
CA ARG A 232 -2.86 -18.48 6.20
C ARG A 232 -1.52 -18.50 6.92
N GLN A 233 -1.18 -17.43 7.61
CA GLN A 233 0.08 -17.29 8.33
C GLN A 233 -0.02 -18.04 9.66
N ARG A 234 1.02 -18.82 10.00
CA ARG A 234 1.04 -19.66 11.20
C ARG A 234 2.40 -19.56 11.87
N TRP A 235 2.40 -19.49 13.19
CA TRP A 235 3.61 -19.52 14.01
C TRP A 235 3.39 -20.48 15.17
N LYS A 236 4.29 -21.45 15.31
CA LYS A 236 4.32 -22.39 16.42
C LYS A 236 5.53 -22.02 17.27
N LEU A 237 5.30 -21.79 18.56
CA LEU A 237 6.35 -21.58 19.55
C LEU A 237 6.30 -22.71 20.57
N ARG A 238 7.47 -23.10 21.06
CA ARG A 238 7.61 -24.07 22.14
C ARG A 238 8.45 -23.43 23.24
N GLY A 239 7.90 -23.41 24.44
CA GLY A 239 8.53 -22.83 25.60
C GLY A 239 8.69 -23.84 26.72
N ARG A 240 9.70 -23.62 27.56
CA ARG A 240 9.88 -24.34 28.82
C ARG A 240 10.10 -23.37 29.96
N ILE A 241 9.61 -23.74 31.14
CA ILE A 241 9.87 -23.02 32.38
C ILE A 241 11.07 -23.67 33.07
N GLU A 242 12.13 -22.89 33.27
CA GLU A 242 13.32 -23.32 34.00
C GLU A 242 13.09 -23.30 35.52
N VAL A 243 13.99 -23.95 36.26
CA VAL A 243 13.94 -24.06 37.74
C VAL A 243 14.06 -22.70 38.43
N ASN A 244 14.74 -21.75 37.78
CA ASN A 244 14.86 -20.35 38.20
C ASN A 244 13.61 -19.50 37.84
N SER A 245 12.51 -20.12 37.40
CA SER A 245 11.30 -19.45 36.86
C SER A 245 11.53 -18.63 35.58
N LYS A 246 12.70 -18.75 34.94
CA LYS A 246 12.96 -18.15 33.63
C LYS A 246 12.23 -18.94 32.55
N GLN A 247 11.67 -18.23 31.59
CA GLN A 247 11.01 -18.85 30.45
C GLN A 247 11.98 -18.86 29.26
N VAL A 248 12.14 -20.00 28.62
CA VAL A 248 12.97 -20.16 27.43
C VAL A 248 12.07 -20.58 26.28
N TRP A 249 12.16 -19.87 25.16
CA TRP A 249 11.35 -20.08 23.95
C TRP A 249 12.26 -20.42 22.77
N ASP A 250 11.76 -21.24 21.85
CA ASP A 250 12.48 -21.63 20.63
C ASP A 250 12.53 -20.51 19.57
N SER A 251 11.55 -19.62 19.56
CA SER A 251 11.44 -18.48 18.66
C SER A 251 10.93 -17.25 19.42
N GLU A 252 11.59 -16.10 19.24
CA GLU A 252 11.24 -14.86 19.94
C GLU A 252 10.41 -13.90 19.08
N GLU A 253 10.64 -13.85 17.77
CA GLU A 253 10.06 -12.83 16.90
C GLU A 253 9.47 -13.45 15.64
N MET A 254 8.32 -12.92 15.21
CA MET A 254 7.65 -13.29 13.98
C MET A 254 6.97 -12.05 13.38
N VAL A 255 6.98 -11.95 12.05
CA VAL A 255 6.27 -10.90 11.32
C VAL A 255 5.03 -11.49 10.66
N PHE A 256 3.90 -10.83 10.85
CA PHE A 256 2.64 -11.14 10.20
C PHE A 256 2.22 -9.97 9.29
N LEU A 257 1.68 -10.28 8.12
CA LEU A 257 0.97 -9.31 7.31
C LEU A 257 -0.46 -9.14 7.87
N PRO A 258 -0.89 -7.90 8.17
CA PRO A 258 -2.27 -7.59 8.50
C PRO A 258 -3.22 -8.09 7.42
N LEU A 259 -4.36 -8.64 7.84
CA LEU A 259 -5.45 -9.05 6.98
C LEU A 259 -6.73 -8.36 7.47
N ILE A 260 -7.51 -7.79 6.56
CA ILE A 260 -8.76 -7.09 6.92
C ILE A 260 -9.82 -8.11 7.35
N THR A 261 -9.96 -9.17 6.54
CA THR A 261 -11.08 -10.12 6.63
C THR A 261 -10.85 -11.29 7.58
N GLU A 262 -9.66 -11.38 8.17
CA GLU A 262 -9.25 -12.46 9.07
C GLU A 262 -8.90 -11.90 10.46
N PHE A 263 -8.81 -12.79 11.44
CA PHE A 263 -8.42 -12.44 12.82
C PHE A 263 -7.19 -13.21 13.25
N LEU A 264 -6.39 -12.60 14.14
CA LEU A 264 -5.31 -13.28 14.84
C LEU A 264 -5.91 -14.18 15.93
N SER A 265 -5.67 -15.48 15.82
CA SER A 265 -6.04 -16.48 16.81
C SER A 265 -4.80 -17.01 17.51
N ILE A 266 -4.82 -17.01 18.84
CA ILE A 266 -3.76 -17.54 19.69
C ILE A 266 -4.33 -18.73 20.47
N LYS A 267 -3.63 -19.87 20.42
CA LYS A 267 -3.92 -21.06 21.22
C LYS A 267 -2.68 -21.40 22.04
N VAL A 268 -2.88 -21.76 23.30
CA VAL A 268 -1.84 -22.15 24.26
C VAL A 268 -2.17 -23.53 24.79
#